data_AF-A0A3A6MAY0-F1
#
_entry.id   AF-A0A3A6MAY0-F1
#
_cell.length_a   1.000
_cell.length_b   1.000
_cell.length_c   1.000
_cell.angle_alpha   90.00
_cell.angle_beta   90.00
_cell.angle_gamma   90.00
#
_symmetry.space_group_name_H-M   'P 1'
#
loop_
_entity.id
_entity.type
_entity.pdbx_description
1 polymer ?
#
loop_
_entity_poly.entity_id
_entity_poly.type
_entity_poly.pdbx_seq_one_letter_code
_entity_poly.pdbx_strand_id
1 'polypeptide(L)'
;MNCIRMKISFRKSVLNVLIWGVMMLFAYPLSAQTNGKPSKGLYELFSTKIPDGAQWEKPDNRYVRDGGYSKKSENYIYLDDSKSPAKLTGLSIPIRENPGPGEYRYITFAWIKWGGDQIGMQFHVSDKSVNQKGQKYDFTYIAGKSKDVINPLKGLSVGEVPGHWMVMTRDLWKDFGNITLTGISFICPERRDAGFDEIFLAKSQEDIKNAPKVLPSEIATPVPVNEDEEQLVYEEAATDKNEQPEGVQIDWAAQIKAGGSMMYPLYLLGLIALVIAIQRLITSREGRLAPKPLRESVNECLAKGDLKGALAACDKYPSTLANSLRFILEHIKAGREAVSQTAGDMAARDIRTHLARIYPLSVIASLAPLIGLLGTVVGMIEAFGLVALYGDEGGASILSDSISKALITTAAGLIIAAPAIALYFIIKNRIMRMASLVEVEVENVITTLYLEEDNSKGTDVSK
;
A
#
# COMPACT_ATOMS: atom_id res chain seq x y z
N MET A 1 30.65 -54.72 11.60
CA MET A 1 31.41 -53.73 10.82
C MET A 1 30.62 -53.34 9.59
N ASN A 2 29.94 -52.17 9.58
CA ASN A 2 29.45 -51.42 8.39
C ASN A 2 28.45 -50.31 8.77
N CYS A 3 28.91 -49.28 9.50
CA CYS A 3 28.09 -48.10 9.80
C CYS A 3 28.85 -46.78 9.54
N ILE A 4 29.65 -46.74 8.45
CA ILE A 4 30.47 -45.56 8.06
C ILE A 4 30.28 -45.17 6.58
N ARG A 5 29.85 -46.09 5.69
CA ARG A 5 29.92 -45.86 4.23
C ARG A 5 28.80 -45.01 3.60
N MET A 6 27.73 -44.67 4.33
CA MET A 6 26.53 -44.04 3.75
C MET A 6 26.41 -42.50 3.95
N LYS A 7 27.36 -41.85 4.64
CA LYS A 7 27.31 -40.39 4.89
C LYS A 7 28.12 -39.53 3.91
N ILE A 8 28.92 -40.15 3.03
CA ILE A 8 29.85 -39.45 2.12
C ILE A 8 29.26 -39.20 0.72
N SER A 9 28.35 -40.07 0.24
CA SER A 9 27.76 -39.94 -1.10
C SER A 9 26.86 -38.69 -1.24
N PHE A 10 25.98 -38.46 -0.26
CA PHE A 10 24.97 -37.40 -0.31
C PHE A 10 25.58 -35.98 -0.38
N ARG A 11 26.72 -35.75 0.29
CA ARG A 11 27.38 -34.43 0.34
C ARG A 11 28.06 -34.06 -0.98
N LYS A 12 28.50 -35.03 -1.80
CA LYS A 12 29.03 -34.77 -3.14
C LYS A 12 27.94 -34.44 -4.16
N SER A 13 26.77 -35.09 -4.06
CA SER A 13 25.66 -34.84 -4.99
C SER A 13 25.10 -33.43 -4.83
N VAL A 14 24.84 -33.00 -3.59
CA VAL A 14 24.37 -31.62 -3.30
C VAL A 14 25.41 -30.56 -3.69
N LEU A 15 26.70 -30.81 -3.48
CA LEU A 15 27.75 -29.85 -3.85
C LEU A 15 27.93 -29.74 -5.38
N ASN A 16 27.84 -30.83 -6.13
CA ASN A 16 27.89 -30.78 -7.60
C ASN A 16 26.66 -30.07 -8.20
N VAL A 17 25.47 -30.25 -7.63
CA VAL A 17 24.25 -29.54 -8.08
C VAL A 17 24.36 -28.04 -7.81
N LEU A 18 24.93 -27.62 -6.67
CA LEU A 18 25.21 -26.22 -6.38
C LEU A 18 26.27 -25.62 -7.32
N ILE A 19 27.34 -26.36 -7.63
CA ILE A 19 28.40 -25.90 -8.55
C ILE A 19 27.86 -25.78 -10.00
N TRP A 20 27.04 -26.72 -10.46
CA TRP A 20 26.38 -26.62 -11.77
C TRP A 20 25.34 -25.49 -11.82
N GLY A 21 24.58 -25.28 -10.74
CA GLY A 21 23.61 -24.16 -10.65
C GLY A 21 24.28 -22.78 -10.72
N VAL A 22 25.47 -22.62 -10.11
CA VAL A 22 26.24 -21.36 -10.19
C VAL A 22 26.94 -21.19 -11.55
N MET A 23 27.36 -22.28 -12.20
CA MET A 23 28.03 -22.20 -13.50
C MET A 23 27.06 -21.93 -14.67
N MET A 24 25.80 -22.37 -14.57
CA MET A 24 24.71 -22.00 -15.50
C MET A 24 24.32 -20.51 -15.42
N LEU A 25 24.70 -19.81 -14.35
CA LEU A 25 24.41 -18.38 -14.13
C LEU A 25 25.44 -17.43 -14.76
N PHE A 26 26.55 -17.95 -15.32
CA PHE A 26 27.65 -17.14 -15.87
C PHE A 26 28.04 -17.47 -17.32
N ALA A 27 27.26 -18.28 -18.03
CA ALA A 27 27.59 -18.74 -19.38
C ALA A 27 26.41 -18.70 -20.38
N TYR A 28 25.63 -17.61 -20.37
CA TYR A 28 24.90 -17.19 -21.57
C TYR A 28 25.62 -15.97 -22.18
N PRO A 29 26.38 -16.13 -23.28
CA PRO A 29 26.72 -14.98 -24.10
C PRO A 29 25.42 -14.43 -24.67
N LEU A 30 24.99 -13.26 -24.21
CA LEU A 30 23.78 -12.58 -24.70
C LEU A 30 24.03 -11.97 -26.09
N SER A 31 24.40 -12.81 -27.07
CA SER A 31 24.38 -12.44 -28.48
C SER A 31 22.93 -12.41 -28.96
N ALA A 32 22.23 -11.33 -28.64
CA ALA A 32 20.93 -11.02 -29.23
C ALA A 32 21.12 -10.86 -30.75
N GLN A 33 20.81 -11.91 -31.50
CA GLN A 33 20.91 -11.91 -32.96
C GLN A 33 19.74 -11.09 -33.51
N THR A 34 20.07 -9.97 -34.15
CA THR A 34 19.13 -8.89 -34.48
C THR A 34 18.08 -9.29 -35.52
N ASN A 35 16.81 -9.41 -35.13
CA ASN A 35 15.68 -9.42 -36.08
C ASN A 35 15.19 -8.01 -36.40
N GLY A 36 16.03 -7.28 -37.13
CA GLY A 36 15.71 -6.01 -37.75
C GLY A 36 16.93 -5.60 -38.56
N LYS A 37 16.79 -5.42 -39.88
CA LYS A 37 17.90 -4.93 -40.71
C LYS A 37 18.28 -3.53 -40.18
N PRO A 38 19.49 -3.30 -39.67
CA PRO A 38 19.88 -1.97 -39.23
C PRO A 38 20.02 -1.07 -40.46
N SER A 39 18.95 -0.34 -40.77
CA SER A 39 19.04 0.87 -41.59
C SER A 39 20.05 1.79 -40.91
N LYS A 40 21.13 2.12 -41.65
CA LYS A 40 22.33 2.84 -41.18
C LYS A 40 22.07 3.73 -39.94
N GLY A 41 22.62 3.32 -38.79
CA GLY A 41 22.66 4.16 -37.58
C GLY A 41 21.37 4.28 -36.76
N LEU A 42 20.24 3.74 -37.24
CA LEU A 42 18.95 3.78 -36.55
C LEU A 42 18.68 2.45 -35.79
N TYR A 43 18.02 2.56 -34.63
CA TYR A 43 17.51 1.42 -33.86
C TYR A 43 16.05 1.68 -33.47
N GLU A 44 15.20 0.74 -33.81
CA GLU A 44 13.75 0.80 -33.64
C GLU A 44 13.38 0.19 -32.29
N LEU A 45 12.90 1.03 -31.37
CA LEU A 45 12.38 0.60 -30.06
C LEU A 45 10.91 0.18 -30.14
N PHE A 46 10.13 0.83 -31.00
CA PHE A 46 8.72 0.49 -31.21
C PHE A 46 8.16 1.07 -32.53
N SER A 47 7.47 0.23 -33.31
CA SER A 47 6.58 0.60 -34.43
C SER A 47 5.59 -0.52 -34.81
N THR A 48 6.01 -1.78 -34.61
CA THR A 48 5.23 -2.99 -34.95
C THR A 48 5.38 -4.08 -33.91
N LYS A 49 6.58 -4.27 -33.36
CA LYS A 49 6.88 -5.23 -32.30
C LYS A 49 7.87 -4.64 -31.30
N ILE A 50 7.87 -5.22 -30.11
CA ILE A 50 8.84 -4.92 -29.04
C ILE A 50 10.18 -5.60 -29.39
N PRO A 51 11.35 -5.00 -29.07
CA PRO A 51 12.66 -5.58 -29.41
C PRO A 51 12.92 -6.93 -28.71
N ASP A 52 13.68 -7.80 -29.36
CA ASP A 52 14.07 -9.10 -28.82
C ASP A 52 14.74 -8.96 -27.43
N GLY A 53 14.14 -9.55 -26.40
CA GLY A 53 14.58 -9.49 -25.01
C GLY A 53 13.86 -8.46 -24.14
N ALA A 54 13.12 -7.51 -24.72
CA ALA A 54 12.30 -6.57 -23.97
C ALA A 54 10.88 -7.12 -23.71
N GLN A 55 10.33 -6.83 -22.53
CA GLN A 55 9.01 -7.32 -22.08
C GLN A 55 8.28 -6.25 -21.26
N TRP A 56 6.95 -6.27 -21.31
CA TRP A 56 6.14 -5.48 -20.37
C TRP A 56 6.23 -6.07 -18.96
N GLU A 57 6.41 -5.23 -17.93
CA GLU A 57 6.43 -5.68 -16.52
C GLU A 57 5.10 -6.36 -16.12
N LYS A 58 4.00 -6.00 -16.79
CA LYS A 58 2.68 -6.65 -16.66
C LYS A 58 2.25 -7.19 -18.04
N PRO A 59 2.36 -8.51 -18.29
CA PRO A 59 2.07 -9.08 -19.61
C PRO A 59 0.58 -9.08 -19.99
N ASP A 60 -0.33 -9.10 -19.01
CA ASP A 60 -1.79 -9.20 -19.25
C ASP A 60 -2.42 -7.92 -19.82
N ASN A 61 -1.72 -6.79 -19.70
CA ASN A 61 -2.18 -5.51 -20.23
C ASN A 61 -1.86 -5.41 -21.73
N ARG A 62 -2.90 -5.47 -22.56
CA ARG A 62 -2.83 -5.10 -23.98
C ARG A 62 -2.58 -3.59 -24.13
N TYR A 63 -1.31 -3.20 -24.10
CA TYR A 63 -0.84 -1.82 -24.31
C TYR A 63 -0.71 -1.44 -25.79
N VAL A 64 -0.79 -2.42 -26.70
CA VAL A 64 -0.63 -2.21 -28.15
C VAL A 64 -2.00 -2.23 -28.82
N ARG A 65 -2.26 -1.29 -29.72
CA ARG A 65 -3.46 -1.19 -30.57
C ARG A 65 -3.08 -0.94 -32.02
N ASP A 66 -3.93 -1.39 -32.94
CA ASP A 66 -3.74 -1.20 -34.37
C ASP A 66 -3.83 0.29 -34.78
N GLY A 67 -3.05 0.69 -35.79
CA GLY A 67 -2.90 2.06 -36.28
C GLY A 67 -1.72 2.80 -35.65
N GLY A 68 -1.73 4.13 -35.67
CA GLY A 68 -0.69 4.96 -35.03
C GLY A 68 -0.56 6.35 -35.63
N TYR A 69 0.66 6.89 -35.60
CA TYR A 69 1.01 8.22 -36.13
C TYR A 69 1.05 8.27 -37.67
N SER A 70 1.38 7.15 -38.31
CA SER A 70 1.76 7.07 -39.72
C SER A 70 0.95 6.00 -40.46
N LYS A 71 0.71 6.18 -41.78
CA LYS A 71 0.11 5.12 -42.64
C LYS A 71 0.97 3.84 -42.73
N LYS A 72 2.17 3.84 -42.14
CA LYS A 72 3.07 2.69 -42.00
C LYS A 72 3.17 2.15 -40.57
N SER A 73 2.63 2.86 -39.58
CA SER A 73 2.47 2.31 -38.23
C SER A 73 1.33 1.30 -38.29
N GLU A 74 1.66 0.02 -38.15
CA GLU A 74 0.62 -1.00 -37.95
C GLU A 74 0.10 -0.96 -36.51
N ASN A 75 0.93 -0.50 -35.56
CA ASN A 75 0.64 -0.55 -34.13
C ASN A 75 1.17 0.69 -33.38
N TYR A 76 0.44 1.14 -32.36
CA TYR A 76 0.89 2.16 -31.39
C TYR A 76 0.69 1.70 -29.93
N ILE A 77 1.42 2.32 -29.01
CA ILE A 77 1.23 2.12 -27.57
C ILE A 77 0.10 3.04 -27.10
N TYR A 78 -0.98 2.43 -26.61
CA TYR A 78 -2.16 3.11 -26.06
C TYR A 78 -2.22 2.94 -24.54
N LEU A 79 -2.49 4.04 -23.83
CA LEU A 79 -2.62 4.07 -22.38
C LEU A 79 -3.83 4.88 -21.93
N ASP A 80 -4.74 4.24 -21.23
CA ASP A 80 -5.63 4.91 -20.27
C ASP A 80 -4.88 5.21 -18.94
N ASP A 81 -5.53 5.94 -18.05
CA ASP A 81 -5.00 6.29 -16.73
C ASP A 81 -4.76 5.06 -15.83
N SER A 82 -5.63 4.05 -15.92
CA SER A 82 -5.51 2.79 -15.14
C SER A 82 -4.30 1.93 -15.54
N LYS A 83 -3.85 2.03 -16.79
CA LYS A 83 -2.69 1.32 -17.35
C LYS A 83 -1.36 2.05 -17.16
N SER A 84 -1.39 3.25 -16.58
CA SER A 84 -0.20 4.06 -16.31
C SER A 84 0.46 3.72 -14.96
N PRO A 85 1.80 3.71 -14.86
CA PRO A 85 2.76 3.74 -15.94
C PRO A 85 2.92 2.36 -16.61
N ALA A 86 2.89 2.31 -17.94
CA ALA A 86 3.23 1.09 -18.67
C ALA A 86 4.74 0.99 -18.82
N LYS A 87 5.34 -0.02 -18.20
CA LYS A 87 6.80 -0.18 -18.15
C LYS A 87 7.26 -1.31 -19.05
N LEU A 88 8.06 -0.94 -20.05
CA LEU A 88 8.85 -1.84 -20.85
C LEU A 88 10.21 -2.03 -20.18
N THR A 89 10.62 -3.27 -19.94
CA THR A 89 11.88 -3.64 -19.28
C THR A 89 12.68 -4.61 -20.15
N GLY A 90 13.94 -4.93 -19.79
CA GLY A 90 14.78 -5.87 -20.53
C GLY A 90 15.62 -5.24 -21.65
N LEU A 91 15.68 -3.90 -21.72
CA LEU A 91 16.62 -3.21 -22.59
C LEU A 91 18.04 -3.24 -22.01
N SER A 92 19.06 -3.06 -22.86
CA SER A 92 20.45 -2.87 -22.44
C SER A 92 21.18 -1.98 -23.45
N ILE A 93 20.70 -0.73 -23.58
CA ILE A 93 21.10 0.15 -24.68
C ILE A 93 21.97 1.32 -24.16
N PRO A 94 23.28 1.34 -24.47
CA PRO A 94 24.17 2.41 -24.04
C PRO A 94 23.97 3.72 -24.81
N ILE A 95 23.83 4.82 -24.06
CA ILE A 95 23.77 6.20 -24.58
C ILE A 95 25.10 6.91 -24.30
N ARG A 96 25.73 7.49 -25.32
CA ARG A 96 27.06 8.12 -25.25
C ARG A 96 27.13 9.42 -26.04
N GLU A 97 28.15 10.23 -25.74
CA GLU A 97 28.45 11.47 -26.48
C GLU A 97 28.86 11.20 -27.93
N ASN A 98 29.70 10.18 -28.13
CA ASN A 98 30.27 9.77 -29.41
C ASN A 98 30.00 8.26 -29.59
N PRO A 99 28.80 7.87 -30.06
CA PRO A 99 28.33 6.48 -30.02
C PRO A 99 29.05 5.54 -31.00
N GLY A 100 29.60 4.43 -30.49
CA GLY A 100 30.19 3.35 -31.26
C GLY A 100 29.16 2.37 -31.87
N PRO A 101 29.61 1.20 -32.38
CA PRO A 101 28.72 0.10 -32.74
C PRO A 101 27.85 -0.34 -31.55
N GLY A 102 26.53 -0.47 -31.74
CA GLY A 102 25.58 -0.81 -30.67
C GLY A 102 25.23 0.31 -29.67
N GLU A 103 25.85 1.49 -29.77
CA GLU A 103 25.55 2.65 -28.92
C GLU A 103 24.76 3.73 -29.68
N TYR A 104 24.08 4.61 -28.95
CA TYR A 104 23.22 5.67 -29.51
C TYR A 104 23.38 6.99 -28.74
N ARG A 105 22.74 8.06 -29.22
CA ARG A 105 22.78 9.39 -28.58
C ARG A 105 21.45 10.12 -28.58
N TYR A 106 20.70 10.01 -29.66
CA TYR A 106 19.45 10.74 -29.85
C TYR A 106 18.26 9.79 -29.77
N ILE A 107 17.10 10.34 -29.39
CA ILE A 107 15.80 9.68 -29.50
C ILE A 107 14.87 10.51 -30.36
N THR A 108 14.02 9.85 -31.13
CA THR A 108 12.79 10.42 -31.70
C THR A 108 11.62 9.57 -31.27
N PHE A 109 10.50 10.20 -30.94
CA PHE A 109 9.25 9.54 -30.56
C PHE A 109 8.06 10.42 -30.96
N ALA A 110 6.95 9.80 -31.33
CA ALA A 110 5.65 10.45 -31.45
C ALA A 110 4.85 10.22 -30.15
N TRP A 111 4.13 11.24 -29.69
CA TRP A 111 3.16 11.11 -28.61
C TRP A 111 1.94 12.01 -28.79
N ILE A 112 0.84 11.64 -28.14
CA ILE A 112 -0.45 12.36 -28.14
C ILE A 112 -1.12 12.18 -26.78
N LYS A 113 -1.90 13.17 -26.33
CA LYS A 113 -2.75 13.08 -25.14
C LYS A 113 -4.17 13.51 -25.53
N TRP A 114 -5.13 12.58 -25.49
CA TRP A 114 -6.53 12.79 -25.89
C TRP A 114 -7.38 13.49 -24.79
N GLY A 115 -6.77 14.48 -24.11
CA GLY A 115 -7.33 15.26 -23.00
C GLY A 115 -6.53 15.10 -21.70
N GLY A 116 -6.59 16.09 -20.81
CA GLY A 116 -5.75 16.19 -19.60
C GLY A 116 -4.55 17.15 -19.79
N ASP A 117 -3.88 17.48 -18.70
CA ASP A 117 -2.94 18.59 -18.58
C ASP A 117 -1.47 18.15 -18.50
N GLN A 118 -1.20 16.84 -18.49
CA GLN A 118 0.16 16.29 -18.49
C GLN A 118 0.28 14.94 -19.20
N ILE A 119 1.43 14.71 -19.85
CA ILE A 119 1.91 13.43 -20.39
C ILE A 119 3.40 13.28 -20.07
N GLY A 120 3.91 12.05 -19.93
CA GLY A 120 5.33 11.81 -19.66
C GLY A 120 5.88 10.49 -20.22
N MET A 121 7.21 10.44 -20.33
CA MET A 121 7.97 9.23 -20.66
C MET A 121 9.25 9.20 -19.82
N GLN A 122 9.45 8.14 -19.06
CA GLN A 122 10.58 7.94 -18.15
C GLN A 122 11.52 6.87 -18.67
N PHE A 123 12.83 7.10 -18.55
CA PHE A 123 13.87 6.17 -18.95
C PHE A 123 14.48 5.49 -17.72
N HIS A 124 14.42 4.16 -17.67
CA HIS A 124 15.11 3.39 -16.63
C HIS A 124 16.58 3.23 -16.98
N VAL A 125 17.46 3.37 -15.99
CA VAL A 125 18.92 3.36 -16.17
C VAL A 125 19.60 2.47 -15.14
N SER A 126 20.65 1.74 -15.53
CA SER A 126 21.38 0.80 -14.64
C SER A 126 22.19 1.52 -13.55
N ASP A 127 22.95 2.54 -13.95
CA ASP A 127 23.94 3.21 -13.10
C ASP A 127 23.51 4.66 -12.83
N LYS A 128 22.83 4.86 -11.69
CA LYS A 128 22.50 6.19 -11.16
C LYS A 128 23.69 6.76 -10.37
N SER A 129 24.61 7.43 -11.07
CA SER A 129 25.75 8.11 -10.42
C SER A 129 25.29 9.40 -9.71
N VAL A 130 25.87 9.70 -8.55
CA VAL A 130 25.44 10.76 -7.62
C VAL A 130 25.49 12.18 -8.21
N ASN A 131 26.19 12.38 -9.34
CA ASN A 131 26.30 13.66 -10.06
C ASN A 131 25.83 13.57 -11.53
N GLN A 132 24.95 12.63 -11.87
CA GLN A 132 24.50 12.40 -13.25
C GLN A 132 23.43 13.42 -13.66
N LYS A 133 23.61 14.06 -14.83
CA LYS A 133 22.75 15.17 -15.32
C LYS A 133 21.25 14.87 -15.23
N GLY A 134 20.85 13.65 -15.59
CA GLY A 134 19.44 13.24 -15.62
C GLY A 134 18.78 13.03 -14.26
N GLN A 135 19.54 12.94 -13.16
CA GLN A 135 18.98 12.71 -11.81
C GLN A 135 18.08 13.86 -11.35
N LYS A 136 18.36 15.11 -11.77
CA LYS A 136 17.51 16.29 -11.50
C LYS A 136 16.08 16.14 -12.05
N TYR A 137 15.93 15.36 -13.13
CA TYR A 137 14.68 15.17 -13.86
C TYR A 137 14.13 13.74 -13.71
N ASP A 138 14.67 12.95 -12.78
CA ASP A 138 14.48 11.49 -12.66
C ASP A 138 14.36 10.77 -14.02
N PHE A 139 15.26 11.15 -14.94
CA PHE A 139 15.34 10.60 -16.30
C PHE A 139 13.99 10.60 -17.05
N THR A 140 13.15 11.62 -16.83
CA THR A 140 11.79 11.70 -17.37
C THR A 140 11.62 12.93 -18.27
N TYR A 141 10.99 12.78 -19.43
CA TYR A 141 10.43 13.86 -20.22
C TYR A 141 8.96 14.07 -19.86
N ILE A 142 8.54 15.32 -19.72
CA ILE A 142 7.14 15.69 -19.46
C ILE A 142 6.68 16.81 -20.39
N ALA A 143 5.44 16.77 -20.83
CA ALA A 143 4.78 17.89 -21.49
C ALA A 143 3.51 18.28 -20.73
N GLY A 144 3.22 19.58 -20.69
CA GLY A 144 2.16 20.13 -19.85
C GLY A 144 2.56 20.43 -18.40
N LYS A 145 1.56 20.74 -17.57
CA LYS A 145 1.71 21.15 -16.17
C LYS A 145 0.82 20.28 -15.30
N SER A 146 1.42 19.56 -14.36
CA SER A 146 0.67 18.75 -13.39
C SER A 146 -0.31 19.61 -12.59
N LYS A 147 -1.57 19.17 -12.52
CA LYS A 147 -2.56 19.72 -11.58
C LYS A 147 -2.45 19.13 -10.16
N ASP A 148 -1.65 18.08 -9.97
CA ASP A 148 -1.38 17.52 -8.64
C ASP A 148 -0.38 18.40 -7.87
N VAL A 149 -0.89 19.08 -6.84
CA VAL A 149 -0.12 19.97 -5.94
C VAL A 149 0.65 19.17 -4.88
N ILE A 150 0.27 17.92 -4.62
CA ILE A 150 0.80 17.07 -3.55
C ILE A 150 2.02 16.28 -4.06
N ASN A 151 1.92 15.66 -5.24
CA ASN A 151 3.00 14.87 -5.84
C ASN A 151 3.18 15.16 -7.35
N PRO A 152 3.61 16.38 -7.74
CA PRO A 152 3.78 16.73 -9.15
C PRO A 152 4.84 15.85 -9.82
N LEU A 153 4.51 15.32 -11.01
CA LEU A 153 5.42 14.52 -11.83
C LEU A 153 6.68 15.33 -12.17
N LYS A 154 7.84 14.86 -11.69
CA LYS A 154 9.14 15.50 -11.93
C LYS A 154 9.75 15.01 -13.23
N GLY A 155 10.13 15.94 -14.09
CA GLY A 155 10.77 15.64 -15.37
C GLY A 155 11.31 16.90 -16.05
N LEU A 156 12.04 16.71 -17.14
CA LEU A 156 12.44 17.78 -18.03
C LEU A 156 11.23 18.16 -18.89
N SER A 157 10.76 19.39 -18.72
CA SER A 157 9.68 19.94 -19.54
C SER A 157 10.15 20.08 -20.99
N VAL A 158 9.43 19.44 -21.91
CA VAL A 158 9.73 19.44 -23.36
C VAL A 158 8.69 20.19 -24.20
N GLY A 159 7.58 20.65 -23.60
CA GLY A 159 6.55 21.45 -24.28
C GLY A 159 5.22 21.53 -23.53
N GLU A 160 4.21 22.06 -24.22
CA GLU A 160 2.80 21.99 -23.82
C GLU A 160 2.18 20.63 -24.20
N VAL A 161 0.99 20.32 -23.69
CA VAL A 161 0.35 19.02 -23.92
C VAL A 161 0.03 18.81 -25.42
N PRO A 162 0.44 17.68 -26.02
CA PRO A 162 0.15 17.40 -27.42
C PRO A 162 -1.30 16.97 -27.61
N GLY A 163 -2.18 17.91 -27.97
CA GLY A 163 -3.58 17.63 -28.35
C GLY A 163 -3.76 16.93 -29.70
N HIS A 164 -2.67 16.81 -30.46
CA HIS A 164 -2.54 15.97 -31.66
C HIS A 164 -1.19 15.24 -31.59
N TRP A 165 -0.96 14.25 -32.47
CA TRP A 165 0.33 13.57 -32.51
C TRP A 165 1.46 14.56 -32.75
N MET A 166 2.45 14.54 -31.87
CA MET A 166 3.59 15.43 -31.88
C MET A 166 4.88 14.60 -31.86
N VAL A 167 5.66 14.72 -32.93
CA VAL A 167 6.99 14.08 -33.00
C VAL A 167 8.01 14.96 -32.29
N MET A 168 8.74 14.38 -31.34
CA MET A 168 9.82 15.04 -30.63
C MET A 168 11.14 14.33 -30.90
N THR A 169 12.17 15.10 -31.24
CA THR A 169 13.56 14.65 -31.32
C THR A 169 14.37 15.28 -30.18
N ARG A 170 15.09 14.45 -29.41
CA ARG A 170 15.93 14.89 -28.27
C ARG A 170 17.32 14.28 -28.32
N ASP A 171 18.30 14.99 -27.74
CA ASP A 171 19.65 14.48 -27.48
C ASP A 171 19.68 13.91 -26.06
N LEU A 172 19.46 12.59 -25.93
CA LEU A 172 19.41 11.90 -24.63
C LEU A 172 20.70 12.09 -23.85
N TRP A 173 21.85 12.11 -24.54
CA TRP A 173 23.14 12.33 -23.87
C TRP A 173 23.25 13.75 -23.32
N LYS A 174 22.80 14.76 -24.07
CA LYS A 174 22.80 16.15 -23.58
C LYS A 174 21.87 16.32 -22.38
N ASP A 175 20.69 15.71 -22.42
CA ASP A 175 19.66 15.82 -21.37
C ASP A 175 20.01 15.01 -20.11
N PHE A 176 20.54 13.79 -20.25
CA PHE A 176 20.71 12.83 -19.15
C PHE A 176 22.16 12.37 -18.88
N GLY A 177 23.07 12.55 -19.83
CA GLY A 177 24.48 12.15 -19.76
C GLY A 177 24.75 10.74 -20.29
N ASN A 178 25.91 10.17 -19.93
CA ASN A 178 26.20 8.77 -20.19
C ASN A 178 25.28 7.90 -19.31
N ILE A 179 24.40 7.13 -19.94
CA ILE A 179 23.46 6.21 -19.30
C ILE A 179 23.44 4.87 -20.07
N THR A 180 22.92 3.82 -19.44
CA THR A 180 22.56 2.58 -20.14
C THR A 180 21.08 2.36 -19.88
N LEU A 181 20.26 2.41 -20.92
CA LEU A 181 18.81 2.26 -20.84
C LEU A 181 18.45 0.80 -20.57
N THR A 182 17.75 0.56 -19.46
CA THR A 182 17.25 -0.76 -19.04
C THR A 182 15.76 -0.96 -19.29
N GLY A 183 15.04 0.12 -19.59
CA GLY A 183 13.60 0.14 -19.82
C GLY A 183 13.05 1.54 -20.07
N ILE A 184 11.75 1.61 -20.40
CA ILE A 184 11.01 2.86 -20.60
C ILE A 184 9.63 2.74 -19.91
N SER A 185 9.25 3.72 -19.09
CA SER A 185 7.86 3.91 -18.64
C SER A 185 7.16 4.91 -19.56
N PHE A 186 5.95 4.58 -19.99
CA PHE A 186 5.02 5.50 -20.64
C PHE A 186 3.99 5.96 -19.61
N ILE A 187 3.80 7.27 -19.45
CA ILE A 187 3.11 7.88 -18.31
C ILE A 187 1.93 8.74 -18.78
N CYS A 188 0.73 8.31 -18.38
CA CYS A 188 -0.53 9.03 -18.49
C CYS A 188 -1.05 9.32 -17.06
N PRO A 189 -0.73 10.49 -16.46
CA PRO A 189 -1.00 10.75 -15.04
C PRO A 189 -2.43 11.22 -14.72
N GLU A 190 -3.22 11.54 -15.74
CA GLU A 190 -4.54 12.18 -15.59
C GLU A 190 -5.55 11.53 -16.55
N ARG A 191 -6.83 11.50 -16.14
CA ARG A 191 -7.96 10.96 -16.91
C ARG A 191 -7.89 11.33 -18.39
N ARG A 192 -8.38 10.42 -19.26
CA ARG A 192 -8.25 10.39 -20.73
C ARG A 192 -6.92 9.82 -21.20
N ASP A 193 -6.89 9.37 -22.45
CA ASP A 193 -5.86 8.46 -22.91
C ASP A 193 -4.60 9.18 -23.44
N ALA A 194 -3.49 8.46 -23.52
CA ALA A 194 -2.25 8.86 -24.15
C ALA A 194 -1.79 7.81 -25.17
N GLY A 195 -1.20 8.28 -26.26
CA GLY A 195 -0.62 7.46 -27.32
C GLY A 195 0.88 7.72 -27.45
N PHE A 196 1.65 6.67 -27.70
CA PHE A 196 3.09 6.74 -27.98
C PHE A 196 3.40 5.85 -29.19
N ASP A 197 4.18 6.34 -30.15
CA ASP A 197 4.50 5.64 -31.40
C ASP A 197 5.87 6.09 -31.95
N GLU A 198 6.35 5.43 -33.00
CA GLU A 198 7.56 5.77 -33.78
C GLU A 198 8.78 6.09 -32.89
N ILE A 199 9.08 5.17 -31.97
CA ILE A 199 10.17 5.33 -31.01
C ILE A 199 11.46 4.79 -31.62
N PHE A 200 12.39 5.69 -31.93
CA PHE A 200 13.67 5.38 -32.56
C PHE A 200 14.85 5.97 -31.80
N LEU A 201 15.94 5.22 -31.66
CA LEU A 201 17.25 5.70 -31.26
C LEU A 201 18.16 5.89 -32.46
N ALA A 202 19.00 6.91 -32.41
CA ALA A 202 19.91 7.29 -33.49
C ALA A 202 21.30 7.66 -32.96
N LYS A 203 22.33 7.43 -33.79
CA LYS A 203 23.72 7.77 -33.46
C LYS A 203 24.05 9.23 -33.75
N SER A 204 23.68 9.70 -34.93
CA SER A 204 23.85 11.09 -35.37
C SER A 204 22.50 11.78 -35.57
N GLN A 205 22.52 13.11 -35.64
CA GLN A 205 21.34 13.89 -35.99
C GLN A 205 20.96 13.74 -37.48
N GLU A 206 21.84 13.18 -38.31
CA GLU A 206 21.59 12.89 -39.72
C GLU A 206 20.82 11.57 -39.89
N ASP A 207 21.13 10.56 -39.08
CA ASP A 207 20.36 9.29 -39.04
C ASP A 207 18.89 9.56 -38.68
N ILE A 208 18.61 10.55 -37.84
CA ILE A 208 17.25 11.01 -37.49
C ILE A 208 16.54 11.67 -38.67
N LYS A 209 17.25 12.40 -39.55
CA LYS A 209 16.63 12.98 -40.75
C LYS A 209 16.16 11.90 -41.73
N ASN A 210 16.74 10.70 -41.63
CA ASN A 210 16.36 9.52 -42.38
C ASN A 210 15.32 8.63 -41.66
N ALA A 211 14.97 8.93 -40.40
CA ALA A 211 13.81 8.33 -39.75
C ALA A 211 12.54 8.72 -40.53
N PRO A 212 11.51 7.86 -40.56
CA PRO A 212 10.34 8.05 -41.43
C PRO A 212 9.53 9.30 -41.06
N LYS A 213 9.84 10.44 -41.70
CA LYS A 213 8.98 11.63 -41.69
C LYS A 213 7.76 11.40 -42.58
N VAL A 214 6.83 10.59 -42.10
CA VAL A 214 5.51 10.45 -42.72
C VAL A 214 4.65 11.61 -42.22
N LEU A 215 3.92 12.25 -43.15
CA LEU A 215 2.84 13.15 -42.80
C LEU A 215 1.78 12.37 -42.00
N PRO A 216 1.11 12.98 -41.01
CA PRO A 216 0.07 12.29 -40.27
C PRO A 216 -0.91 11.65 -41.26
N SER A 217 -1.21 10.37 -41.02
CA SER A 217 -2.34 9.70 -41.67
C SER A 217 -3.66 10.42 -41.34
N GLU A 218 -4.78 9.95 -41.90
CA GLU A 218 -6.10 10.32 -41.37
C GLU A 218 -6.04 10.29 -39.84
N ILE A 219 -6.43 11.42 -39.25
CA ILE A 219 -6.32 11.70 -37.82
C ILE A 219 -6.79 10.46 -37.10
N ALA A 220 -5.94 9.88 -36.24
CA ALA A 220 -6.36 8.83 -35.32
C ALA A 220 -7.41 9.44 -34.40
N THR A 221 -8.65 9.42 -34.85
CA THR A 221 -9.80 10.00 -34.19
C THR A 221 -9.90 9.32 -32.84
N PRO A 222 -10.09 10.07 -31.75
CA PRO A 222 -10.44 9.43 -30.49
C PRO A 222 -11.65 8.55 -30.77
N VAL A 223 -11.57 7.27 -30.38
CA VAL A 223 -12.64 6.30 -30.60
C VAL A 223 -13.93 6.93 -30.06
N PRO A 224 -14.93 7.21 -30.92
CA PRO A 224 -16.25 7.62 -30.43
C PRO A 224 -16.83 6.46 -29.62
N VAL A 225 -17.55 6.76 -28.55
CA VAL A 225 -18.20 5.72 -27.75
C VAL A 225 -19.46 5.25 -28.49
N ASN A 226 -19.67 3.93 -28.58
CA ASN A 226 -20.85 3.33 -29.21
C ASN A 226 -22.10 3.62 -28.35
N GLU A 227 -22.70 4.81 -28.53
CA GLU A 227 -23.73 5.32 -27.60
C GLU A 227 -25.18 4.98 -27.97
N ASP A 228 -25.51 4.62 -29.21
CA ASP A 228 -26.84 4.07 -29.58
C ASP A 228 -26.77 2.79 -30.43
N GLU A 229 -25.69 2.61 -31.21
CA GLU A 229 -24.99 1.31 -31.43
C GLU A 229 -23.58 1.55 -32.05
N GLU A 230 -22.97 2.75 -31.87
CA GLU A 230 -22.39 3.47 -33.05
C GLU A 230 -23.52 4.33 -33.62
N GLN A 231 -23.94 5.32 -32.80
CA GLN A 231 -24.36 6.65 -33.24
C GLN A 231 -25.73 6.78 -33.93
N LEU A 232 -26.68 7.39 -33.23
CA LEU A 232 -27.78 8.13 -33.86
C LEU A 232 -27.73 9.63 -33.54
N VAL A 233 -27.36 10.39 -34.57
CA VAL A 233 -27.60 11.82 -34.82
C VAL A 233 -28.25 12.63 -33.68
N TYR A 234 -27.45 13.47 -33.03
CA TYR A 234 -27.94 14.73 -32.46
C TYR A 234 -27.67 15.86 -33.47
N GLU A 235 -28.73 16.44 -34.01
CA GLU A 235 -28.67 17.70 -34.77
C GLU A 235 -28.19 18.84 -33.86
N GLU A 236 -27.41 19.76 -34.41
CA GLU A 236 -26.85 20.92 -33.71
C GLU A 236 -27.95 21.98 -33.45
N ALA A 237 -28.85 21.68 -32.52
CA ALA A 237 -29.82 22.62 -32.00
C ALA A 237 -29.15 23.62 -31.05
N ALA A 238 -28.73 24.76 -31.59
CA ALA A 238 -28.11 25.84 -30.83
C ALA A 238 -29.00 26.26 -29.63
N THR A 239 -28.51 26.05 -28.41
CA THR A 239 -29.12 26.61 -27.20
C THR A 239 -28.08 27.22 -26.25
N ASP A 240 -28.55 28.29 -25.59
CA ASP A 240 -27.80 29.33 -24.91
C ASP A 240 -27.03 28.88 -23.66
N LYS A 241 -26.27 29.83 -23.10
CA LYS A 241 -25.37 29.72 -21.96
C LYS A 241 -26.08 29.31 -20.65
N ASN A 242 -25.28 28.67 -19.81
CA ASN A 242 -25.42 28.41 -18.36
C ASN A 242 -25.91 27.00 -18.00
N GLU A 243 -24.96 26.11 -17.67
CA GLU A 243 -25.07 25.22 -16.51
C GLU A 243 -23.67 24.76 -16.08
N GLN A 244 -23.45 24.60 -14.76
CA GLN A 244 -22.18 24.15 -14.19
C GLN A 244 -22.17 22.61 -14.06
N PRO A 245 -21.01 21.94 -14.19
CA PRO A 245 -20.95 20.50 -13.98
C PRO A 245 -21.11 20.17 -12.49
N GLU A 246 -22.20 19.47 -12.13
CA GLU A 246 -22.34 18.88 -10.80
C GLU A 246 -21.26 17.80 -10.58
N GLY A 247 -20.61 17.83 -9.42
CA GLY A 247 -19.58 16.85 -9.07
C GLY A 247 -20.18 15.48 -8.80
N VAL A 248 -19.51 14.42 -9.25
CA VAL A 248 -19.89 13.02 -8.98
C VAL A 248 -19.94 12.77 -7.47
N GLN A 249 -21.14 12.84 -6.89
CA GLN A 249 -21.39 12.42 -5.52
C GLN A 249 -21.36 10.90 -5.49
N ILE A 250 -20.31 10.32 -4.87
CA ILE A 250 -20.33 8.90 -4.52
C ILE A 250 -21.33 8.74 -3.37
N ASP A 251 -22.51 8.21 -3.68
CA ASP A 251 -23.46 7.77 -2.66
C ASP A 251 -22.92 6.51 -1.99
N TRP A 252 -22.19 6.74 -0.90
CA TRP A 252 -21.65 5.69 -0.04
C TRP A 252 -22.74 4.78 0.53
N ALA A 253 -23.97 5.25 0.71
CA ALA A 253 -25.08 4.43 1.21
C ALA A 253 -25.60 3.46 0.13
N ALA A 254 -25.64 3.88 -1.14
CA ALA A 254 -25.93 2.99 -2.27
C ALA A 254 -24.83 1.92 -2.45
N GLN A 255 -23.55 2.32 -2.42
CA GLN A 255 -22.43 1.37 -2.59
C GLN A 255 -22.31 0.36 -1.43
N ILE A 256 -22.61 0.78 -0.20
CA ILE A 256 -22.74 -0.10 0.97
C ILE A 256 -23.78 -1.20 0.75
N LYS A 257 -24.90 -0.88 0.09
CA LYS A 257 -25.94 -1.84 -0.29
C LYS A 257 -25.51 -2.79 -1.42
N ALA A 258 -24.64 -2.33 -2.32
CA ALA A 258 -24.13 -3.12 -3.44
C ALA A 258 -23.06 -4.15 -3.06
N GLY A 259 -22.39 -3.99 -1.90
CA GLY A 259 -21.26 -4.81 -1.44
C GLY A 259 -21.49 -6.32 -1.24
N GLY A 260 -22.69 -6.84 -1.51
CA GLY A 260 -22.95 -8.27 -1.61
C GLY A 260 -22.99 -9.05 -0.29
N SER A 261 -22.99 -10.39 -0.44
CA SER A 261 -23.15 -11.35 0.66
C SER A 261 -22.05 -11.25 1.72
N MET A 262 -20.81 -10.95 1.33
CA MET A 262 -19.67 -10.82 2.24
C MET A 262 -19.68 -9.52 3.06
N MET A 263 -20.56 -8.56 2.75
CA MET A 263 -20.71 -7.35 3.55
C MET A 263 -21.49 -7.60 4.87
N TYR A 264 -22.40 -8.58 4.92
CA TYR A 264 -23.14 -8.93 6.14
C TYR A 264 -22.25 -9.36 7.33
N PRO A 265 -21.29 -10.31 7.18
CA PRO A 265 -20.38 -10.65 8.29
C PRO A 265 -19.46 -9.49 8.68
N LEU A 266 -19.12 -8.60 7.73
CA LEU A 266 -18.38 -7.37 8.02
C LEU A 266 -19.18 -6.40 8.90
N TYR A 267 -20.46 -6.15 8.58
CA TYR A 267 -21.32 -5.33 9.45
C TYR A 267 -21.51 -5.93 10.84
N LEU A 268 -21.67 -7.25 10.94
CA LEU A 268 -21.77 -7.93 12.23
C LEU A 268 -20.50 -7.74 13.07
N LEU A 269 -19.31 -7.92 12.47
CA LEU A 269 -18.03 -7.69 13.14
C LEU A 269 -17.83 -6.22 13.51
N GLY A 270 -18.20 -5.28 12.63
CA GLY A 270 -18.15 -3.85 12.91
C GLY A 270 -19.04 -3.44 14.08
N LEU A 271 -20.28 -3.97 14.14
CA LEU A 271 -21.21 -3.74 15.24
C LEU A 271 -20.68 -4.32 16.57
N ILE A 272 -20.17 -5.55 16.56
CA ILE A 272 -19.55 -6.17 17.75
C ILE A 272 -18.34 -5.37 18.21
N ALA A 273 -17.46 -4.94 17.30
CA ALA A 273 -16.32 -4.09 17.62
C ALA A 273 -16.75 -2.75 18.23
N LEU A 274 -17.78 -2.11 17.67
CA LEU A 274 -18.32 -0.84 18.16
C LEU A 274 -18.89 -0.97 19.58
N VAL A 275 -19.70 -2.00 19.84
CA VAL A 275 -20.28 -2.28 21.17
C VAL A 275 -19.18 -2.52 22.20
N ILE A 276 -18.19 -3.37 21.88
CA ILE A 276 -17.04 -3.65 22.75
C ILE A 276 -16.23 -2.37 22.98
N ALA A 277 -15.94 -1.60 21.93
CA ALA A 277 -15.19 -0.36 22.02
C ALA A 277 -15.86 0.66 22.96
N ILE A 278 -17.14 0.96 22.76
CA ILE A 278 -17.89 1.92 23.58
C ILE A 278 -17.95 1.43 25.04
N GLN A 279 -18.32 0.16 25.26
CA GLN A 279 -18.39 -0.43 26.61
C GLN A 279 -17.03 -0.34 27.33
N ARG A 280 -15.93 -0.57 26.61
CA ARG A 280 -14.57 -0.56 27.18
C ARG A 280 -13.99 0.84 27.35
N LEU A 281 -14.26 1.79 26.46
CA LEU A 281 -13.88 3.21 26.61
C LEU A 281 -14.49 3.83 27.88
N ILE A 282 -15.75 3.48 28.19
CA ILE A 282 -16.43 3.91 29.42
C ILE A 282 -15.90 3.12 30.63
N THR A 283 -15.82 1.79 30.52
CA THR A 283 -15.37 0.89 31.62
C THR A 283 -13.95 1.17 32.09
N SER A 284 -13.03 1.48 31.16
CA SER A 284 -11.58 1.56 31.42
C SER A 284 -11.13 2.92 31.97
N ARG A 285 -12.05 3.79 32.41
CA ARG A 285 -11.69 5.09 33.01
C ARG A 285 -11.00 4.88 34.37
N GLU A 286 -9.96 5.68 34.63
CA GLU A 286 -9.13 5.66 35.85
C GLU A 286 -9.97 5.66 37.13
N GLY A 287 -10.97 6.55 37.22
CA GLY A 287 -11.90 6.64 38.35
C GLY A 287 -12.78 5.41 38.63
N ARG A 288 -12.67 4.32 37.85
CA ARG A 288 -13.36 3.04 38.11
C ARG A 288 -12.42 1.84 38.32
N LEU A 289 -11.13 1.94 37.95
CA LEU A 289 -10.14 0.89 38.23
C LEU A 289 -9.26 1.23 39.44
N ALA A 290 -8.86 2.50 39.57
CA ALA A 290 -8.04 3.01 40.67
C ALA A 290 -8.48 4.45 41.02
N PRO A 291 -9.54 4.63 41.82
CA PRO A 291 -10.03 5.96 42.18
C PRO A 291 -8.98 6.74 42.98
N LYS A 292 -8.58 7.92 42.51
CA LYS A 292 -7.73 8.85 43.28
C LYS A 292 -8.23 9.11 44.72
N PRO A 293 -9.52 9.39 44.98
CA PRO A 293 -10.00 9.61 46.34
C PRO A 293 -9.91 8.37 47.24
N LEU A 294 -9.85 7.15 46.68
CA LEU A 294 -9.60 5.94 47.47
C LEU A 294 -8.15 5.93 47.98
N ARG A 295 -7.17 6.21 47.10
CA ARG A 295 -5.75 6.28 47.45
C ARG A 295 -5.49 7.34 48.51
N GLU A 296 -6.02 8.55 48.30
CA GLU A 296 -5.91 9.66 49.25
C GLU A 296 -6.54 9.27 50.61
N SER A 297 -7.76 8.73 50.62
CA SER A 297 -8.44 8.31 51.85
C SER A 297 -7.70 7.19 52.60
N VAL A 298 -7.19 6.17 51.89
CA VAL A 298 -6.47 5.05 52.52
C VAL A 298 -5.13 5.50 53.09
N ASN A 299 -4.33 6.26 52.33
CA ASN A 299 -3.05 6.77 52.81
C ASN A 299 -3.22 7.73 54.00
N GLU A 300 -4.27 8.57 54.00
CA GLU A 300 -4.60 9.40 55.16
C GLU A 300 -5.03 8.62 56.40
N CYS A 301 -5.77 7.51 56.24
CA CYS A 301 -6.18 6.66 57.35
C CYS A 301 -4.99 5.87 57.91
N LEU A 302 -4.13 5.33 57.03
CA LEU A 302 -2.90 4.63 57.41
C LEU A 302 -1.92 5.54 58.16
N ALA A 303 -1.71 6.77 57.68
CA ALA A 303 -0.87 7.76 58.37
C ALA A 303 -1.40 8.19 59.76
N LYS A 304 -2.67 7.88 60.07
CA LYS A 304 -3.32 8.10 61.38
C LYS A 304 -3.43 6.80 62.20
N GLY A 305 -2.95 5.67 61.68
CA GLY A 305 -3.10 4.34 62.29
C GLY A 305 -4.53 3.78 62.26
N ASP A 306 -5.48 4.41 61.56
CA ASP A 306 -6.88 4.00 61.53
C ASP A 306 -7.15 2.94 60.45
N LEU A 307 -6.85 1.70 60.81
CA LEU A 307 -7.14 0.52 59.97
C LEU A 307 -8.65 0.35 59.66
N LYS A 308 -9.54 0.81 60.55
CA LYS A 308 -10.99 0.70 60.34
C LYS A 308 -11.47 1.75 59.33
N GLY A 309 -10.95 2.97 59.41
CA GLY A 309 -11.14 4.02 58.42
C GLY A 309 -10.66 3.62 57.02
N ALA A 310 -9.47 3.01 56.94
CA ALA A 310 -8.92 2.50 55.68
C ALA A 310 -9.80 1.41 55.04
N LEU A 311 -10.33 0.49 55.85
CA LEU A 311 -11.21 -0.59 55.39
C LEU A 311 -12.59 -0.05 54.95
N ALA A 312 -13.15 0.90 55.69
CA ALA A 312 -14.37 1.62 55.30
C ALA A 312 -14.20 2.46 54.02
N ALA A 313 -13.01 3.01 53.75
CA ALA A 313 -12.70 3.69 52.50
C ALA A 313 -12.69 2.72 51.30
N CYS A 314 -12.18 1.50 51.49
CA CYS A 314 -12.23 0.44 50.47
C CYS A 314 -13.68 0.05 50.12
N ASP A 315 -14.54 -0.10 51.12
CA ASP A 315 -15.96 -0.43 50.94
C ASP A 315 -16.76 0.67 50.23
N LYS A 316 -16.39 1.93 50.43
CA LYS A 316 -16.99 3.09 49.76
C LYS A 316 -16.67 3.17 48.27
N TYR A 317 -15.56 2.58 47.82
CA TYR A 317 -15.07 2.68 46.44
C TYR A 317 -14.67 1.31 45.85
N PRO A 318 -15.63 0.39 45.59
CA PRO A 318 -15.36 -0.93 45.05
C PRO A 318 -14.63 -0.86 43.70
N SER A 319 -13.40 -1.37 43.68
CA SER A 319 -12.46 -1.29 42.57
C SER A 319 -11.39 -2.38 42.70
N THR A 320 -10.64 -2.66 41.63
CA THR A 320 -9.52 -3.63 41.69
C THR A 320 -8.50 -3.27 42.77
N LEU A 321 -8.21 -1.97 42.94
CA LEU A 321 -7.37 -1.50 44.03
C LEU A 321 -7.99 -1.80 45.41
N ALA A 322 -9.28 -1.47 45.61
CA ALA A 322 -9.96 -1.74 46.88
C ALA A 322 -9.97 -3.22 47.25
N ASN A 323 -10.11 -4.13 46.27
CA ASN A 323 -10.08 -5.58 46.53
C ASN A 323 -8.73 -6.03 47.11
N SER A 324 -7.61 -5.61 46.51
CA SER A 324 -6.27 -5.93 47.01
C SER A 324 -5.98 -5.25 48.35
N LEU A 325 -6.34 -3.97 48.51
CA LEU A 325 -6.14 -3.23 49.77
C LEU A 325 -6.95 -3.82 50.92
N ARG A 326 -8.22 -4.19 50.69
CA ARG A 326 -9.08 -4.84 51.67
C ARG A 326 -8.50 -6.18 52.11
N PHE A 327 -7.99 -7.00 51.17
CA PHE A 327 -7.32 -8.25 51.52
C PHE A 327 -6.10 -8.03 52.44
N ILE A 328 -5.25 -7.04 52.14
CA ILE A 328 -4.11 -6.66 52.98
C ILE A 328 -4.58 -6.24 54.38
N LEU A 329 -5.57 -5.36 54.47
CA LEU A 329 -6.10 -4.82 55.74
C LEU A 329 -6.80 -5.88 56.61
N GLU A 330 -7.44 -6.88 56.00
CA GLU A 330 -8.03 -8.02 56.72
C GLU A 330 -6.98 -9.02 57.22
N HIS A 331 -5.84 -9.13 56.54
CA HIS A 331 -4.82 -10.17 56.79
C HIS A 331 -3.48 -9.64 57.33
N ILE A 332 -3.41 -8.41 57.87
CA ILE A 332 -2.18 -7.76 58.39
C ILE A 332 -1.38 -8.69 59.33
N LYS A 333 -2.06 -9.52 60.13
CA LYS A 333 -1.42 -10.45 61.10
C LYS A 333 -0.77 -11.68 60.46
N ALA A 334 -0.96 -11.91 59.16
CA ALA A 334 -0.22 -12.92 58.41
C ALA A 334 1.17 -12.37 58.01
N GLY A 335 2.11 -13.26 57.67
CA GLY A 335 3.46 -12.85 57.28
C GLY A 335 3.48 -12.02 56.00
N ARG A 336 4.29 -10.94 55.99
CA ARG A 336 4.43 -9.97 54.88
C ARG A 336 4.50 -10.64 53.51
N GLU A 337 5.34 -11.67 53.37
CA GLU A 337 5.55 -12.36 52.09
C GLU A 337 4.25 -12.97 51.53
N ALA A 338 3.49 -13.67 52.37
CA ALA A 338 2.23 -14.31 51.96
C ALA A 338 1.15 -13.27 51.62
N VAL A 339 1.11 -12.15 52.35
CA VAL A 339 0.15 -11.06 52.09
C VAL A 339 0.51 -10.31 50.80
N SER A 340 1.79 -9.97 50.60
CA SER A 340 2.26 -9.30 49.38
C SER A 340 2.03 -10.17 48.14
N GLN A 341 2.45 -11.44 48.18
CA GLN A 341 2.27 -12.36 47.07
C GLN A 341 0.79 -12.53 46.71
N THR A 342 -0.09 -12.75 47.71
CA THR A 342 -1.53 -12.96 47.45
C THR A 342 -2.22 -11.70 46.95
N ALA A 343 -1.92 -10.52 47.52
CA ALA A 343 -2.49 -9.24 47.09
C ALA A 343 -2.06 -8.85 45.67
N GLY A 344 -0.79 -9.13 45.32
CA GLY A 344 -0.24 -8.99 43.98
C GLY A 344 -0.88 -9.95 42.98
N ASP A 345 -1.06 -11.23 43.33
CA ASP A 345 -1.75 -12.22 42.49
C ASP A 345 -3.22 -11.86 42.25
N MET A 346 -3.91 -11.31 43.25
CA MET A 346 -5.28 -10.78 43.11
C MET A 346 -5.33 -9.60 42.13
N ALA A 347 -4.44 -8.61 42.29
CA ALA A 347 -4.35 -7.48 41.36
C ALA A 347 -4.05 -7.95 39.93
N ALA A 348 -3.02 -8.80 39.76
CA ALA A 348 -2.61 -9.35 38.48
C ALA A 348 -3.71 -10.21 37.83
N ARG A 349 -4.52 -10.92 38.62
CA ARG A 349 -5.70 -11.66 38.12
C ARG A 349 -6.76 -10.70 37.59
N ASP A 350 -7.14 -9.68 38.35
CA ASP A 350 -8.12 -8.68 37.91
C ASP A 350 -7.66 -7.96 36.63
N ILE A 351 -6.41 -7.47 36.60
CA ILE A 351 -5.78 -6.85 35.42
C ILE A 351 -5.85 -7.79 34.20
N ARG A 352 -5.52 -9.08 34.37
CA ARG A 352 -5.65 -10.09 33.32
C ARG A 352 -7.10 -10.24 32.83
N THR A 353 -8.11 -10.17 33.70
CA THR A 353 -9.52 -10.18 33.24
C THR A 353 -9.85 -8.93 32.41
N HIS A 354 -9.33 -7.75 32.77
CA HIS A 354 -9.51 -6.52 31.99
C HIS A 354 -8.84 -6.60 30.61
N LEU A 355 -7.66 -7.20 30.51
CA LEU A 355 -6.97 -7.45 29.24
C LEU A 355 -7.70 -8.49 28.37
N ALA A 356 -8.11 -9.63 28.93
CA ALA A 356 -8.88 -10.64 28.21
C ALA A 356 -10.21 -10.07 27.65
N ARG A 357 -10.84 -9.14 28.39
CA ARG A 357 -12.07 -8.45 28.02
C ARG A 357 -11.91 -7.41 26.88
N ILE A 358 -10.70 -7.03 26.49
CA ILE A 358 -10.43 -6.18 25.30
C ILE A 358 -9.83 -6.95 24.13
N TYR A 359 -9.30 -8.16 24.37
CA TYR A 359 -8.66 -8.99 23.35
C TYR A 359 -9.52 -9.25 22.09
N PRO A 360 -10.86 -9.45 22.17
CA PRO A 360 -11.69 -9.62 20.96
C PRO A 360 -11.58 -8.46 19.96
N LEU A 361 -11.30 -7.23 20.42
CA LEU A 361 -11.14 -6.08 19.52
C LEU A 361 -9.87 -6.20 18.65
N SER A 362 -8.80 -6.80 19.19
CA SER A 362 -7.60 -7.15 18.41
C SER A 362 -7.89 -8.27 17.41
N VAL A 363 -8.71 -9.25 17.79
CA VAL A 363 -9.10 -10.36 16.89
C VAL A 363 -9.93 -9.85 15.73
N ILE A 364 -10.93 -8.98 15.99
CA ILE A 364 -11.75 -8.37 14.92
C ILE A 364 -10.88 -7.52 13.98
N ALA A 365 -9.91 -6.76 14.51
CA ALA A 365 -9.01 -5.98 13.68
C ALA A 365 -8.11 -6.83 12.75
N SER A 366 -7.78 -8.07 13.14
CA SER A 366 -7.07 -9.01 12.28
C SER A 366 -7.99 -9.76 11.31
N LEU A 367 -9.24 -10.05 11.70
CA LEU A 367 -10.20 -10.79 10.86
C LEU A 367 -10.90 -9.94 9.80
N ALA A 368 -11.23 -8.67 10.10
CA ALA A 368 -11.97 -7.82 9.16
C ALA A 368 -11.26 -7.60 7.81
N PRO A 369 -9.92 -7.39 7.74
CA PRO A 369 -9.22 -7.31 6.45
C PRO A 369 -9.18 -8.64 5.70
N LEU A 370 -9.10 -9.78 6.41
CA LEU A 370 -9.10 -11.11 5.81
C LEU A 370 -10.46 -11.45 5.19
N ILE A 371 -11.56 -11.02 5.82
CA ILE A 371 -12.91 -11.17 5.28
C ILE A 371 -13.14 -10.20 4.10
N GLY A 372 -12.58 -8.99 4.17
CA GLY A 372 -12.56 -8.06 3.03
C GLY A 372 -11.86 -8.66 1.81
N LEU A 373 -10.68 -9.25 2.01
CA LEU A 373 -9.90 -9.94 0.98
C LEU A 373 -10.63 -11.19 0.44
N LEU A 374 -11.27 -11.98 1.31
CA LEU A 374 -12.14 -13.08 0.88
C LEU A 374 -13.28 -12.57 -0.01
N GLY A 375 -13.84 -11.39 0.30
CA GLY A 375 -14.82 -10.70 -0.55
C GLY A 375 -14.30 -10.41 -1.96
N THR A 376 -13.03 -10.02 -2.14
CA THR A 376 -12.46 -9.84 -3.47
C THR A 376 -12.27 -11.15 -4.23
N VAL A 377 -11.83 -12.21 -3.55
CA VAL A 377 -11.68 -13.54 -4.18
C VAL A 377 -13.04 -14.06 -4.64
N VAL A 378 -14.07 -13.97 -3.81
CA VAL A 378 -15.44 -14.38 -4.15
C VAL A 378 -16.02 -13.51 -5.26
N GLY A 379 -15.88 -12.18 -5.20
CA GLY A 379 -16.40 -11.29 -6.24
C GLY A 379 -15.73 -11.50 -7.60
N MET A 380 -14.43 -11.84 -7.66
CA MET A 380 -13.79 -12.21 -8.92
C MET A 380 -14.26 -13.58 -9.44
N ILE A 381 -14.52 -14.55 -8.56
CA ILE A 381 -15.09 -15.86 -8.96
C ILE A 381 -16.51 -15.66 -9.53
N GLU A 382 -17.34 -14.82 -8.90
CA GLU A 382 -18.66 -14.42 -9.44
C GLU A 382 -18.50 -13.73 -10.80
N ALA A 383 -17.57 -12.78 -10.92
CA ALA A 383 -17.33 -12.00 -12.15
C ALA A 383 -16.96 -12.90 -13.35
N PHE A 384 -15.97 -13.78 -13.19
CA PHE A 384 -15.55 -14.70 -14.26
C PHE A 384 -16.62 -15.77 -14.57
N GLY A 385 -17.38 -16.22 -13.56
CA GLY A 385 -18.50 -17.13 -13.76
C GLY A 385 -19.62 -16.51 -14.60
N LEU A 386 -19.91 -15.22 -14.40
CA LEU A 386 -20.92 -14.50 -15.18
C LEU A 386 -20.46 -14.24 -16.63
N VAL A 387 -19.19 -13.85 -16.85
CA VAL A 387 -18.63 -13.70 -18.21
C VAL A 387 -18.67 -15.04 -18.97
N ALA A 388 -18.41 -16.16 -18.30
CA ALA A 388 -18.51 -17.50 -18.91
C ALA A 388 -19.95 -17.93 -19.26
N LEU A 389 -20.98 -17.29 -18.69
CA LEU A 389 -22.40 -17.59 -18.95
C LEU A 389 -23.03 -16.67 -19.99
N TYR A 390 -22.67 -15.38 -20.00
CA TYR A 390 -23.29 -14.36 -20.86
C TYR A 390 -22.45 -13.99 -22.10
N GLY A 391 -21.16 -14.34 -22.16
CA GLY A 391 -20.30 -14.06 -23.31
C GLY A 391 -19.94 -12.57 -23.43
N ASP A 392 -19.68 -12.11 -24.67
CA ASP A 392 -19.29 -10.72 -24.95
C ASP A 392 -20.46 -9.71 -24.79
N GLU A 393 -21.71 -10.15 -24.97
CA GLU A 393 -22.89 -9.29 -24.82
C GLU A 393 -23.16 -8.96 -23.34
N GLY A 394 -22.74 -7.77 -22.91
CA GLY A 394 -22.94 -7.26 -21.55
C GLY A 394 -21.89 -7.70 -20.52
N GLY A 395 -20.97 -8.61 -20.87
CA GLY A 395 -19.94 -9.13 -19.98
C GLY A 395 -19.10 -8.05 -19.29
N ALA A 396 -18.75 -6.97 -19.99
CA ALA A 396 -17.95 -5.87 -19.43
C ALA A 396 -18.66 -5.10 -18.30
N SER A 397 -19.97 -4.88 -18.41
CA SER A 397 -20.76 -4.17 -17.38
C SER A 397 -20.88 -5.04 -16.12
N ILE A 398 -21.24 -6.32 -16.31
CA ILE A 398 -21.40 -7.29 -15.22
C ILE A 398 -20.07 -7.57 -14.50
N LEU A 399 -18.96 -7.63 -15.24
CA LEU A 399 -17.61 -7.73 -14.69
C LEU A 399 -17.25 -6.50 -13.85
N SER A 400 -17.52 -5.29 -14.35
CA SER A 400 -17.22 -4.03 -13.66
C SER A 400 -17.96 -3.90 -12.33
N ASP A 401 -19.26 -4.21 -12.30
CA ASP A 401 -20.06 -4.21 -11.07
C ASP A 401 -19.53 -5.23 -10.04
N SER A 402 -19.24 -6.45 -10.49
CA SER A 402 -18.70 -7.52 -9.63
C SER A 402 -17.34 -7.18 -9.02
N ILE A 403 -16.45 -6.52 -9.78
CA ILE A 403 -15.15 -6.04 -9.31
C ILE A 403 -15.31 -4.84 -8.36
N SER A 404 -16.22 -3.91 -8.66
CA SER A 404 -16.54 -2.77 -7.80
C SER A 404 -17.02 -3.22 -6.42
N LYS A 405 -18.00 -4.13 -6.38
CA LYS A 405 -18.53 -4.82 -5.20
C LYS A 405 -17.43 -5.50 -4.37
N ALA A 406 -16.52 -6.21 -5.03
CA ALA A 406 -15.34 -6.81 -4.41
C ALA A 406 -14.43 -5.76 -3.72
N LEU A 407 -14.09 -4.67 -4.41
CA LEU A 407 -13.23 -3.61 -3.88
C LEU A 407 -13.88 -2.87 -2.70
N ILE A 408 -15.17 -2.56 -2.79
CA ILE A 408 -15.95 -1.95 -1.69
C ILE A 408 -15.92 -2.84 -0.43
N THR A 409 -16.00 -4.17 -0.60
CA THR A 409 -15.92 -5.13 0.51
C THR A 409 -14.55 -5.13 1.20
N THR A 410 -13.45 -4.99 0.44
CA THR A 410 -12.11 -4.82 1.03
C THR A 410 -11.96 -3.47 1.74
N ALA A 411 -12.44 -2.38 1.14
CA ALA A 411 -12.41 -1.06 1.76
C ALA A 411 -13.16 -1.05 3.10
N ALA A 412 -14.36 -1.65 3.16
CA ALA A 412 -15.12 -1.80 4.40
C ALA A 412 -14.35 -2.59 5.48
N GLY A 413 -13.68 -3.68 5.11
CA GLY A 413 -12.82 -4.45 6.02
C GLY A 413 -11.69 -3.62 6.64
N LEU A 414 -11.03 -2.77 5.85
CA LEU A 414 -9.99 -1.87 6.33
C LEU A 414 -10.54 -0.73 7.21
N ILE A 415 -11.68 -0.15 6.82
CA ILE A 415 -12.39 0.90 7.57
C ILE A 415 -12.83 0.40 8.96
N ILE A 416 -13.17 -0.88 9.11
CA ILE A 416 -13.48 -1.49 10.41
C ILE A 416 -12.22 -1.82 11.21
N ALA A 417 -11.18 -2.34 10.53
CA ALA A 417 -9.95 -2.80 11.19
C ALA A 417 -9.12 -1.69 11.81
N ALA A 418 -8.93 -0.57 11.09
CA ALA A 418 -8.10 0.56 11.52
C ALA A 418 -8.53 1.20 12.85
N PRO A 419 -9.81 1.59 13.07
CA PRO A 419 -10.26 2.09 14.36
C PRO A 419 -10.25 1.00 15.44
N ALA A 420 -10.57 -0.26 15.12
CA ALA A 420 -10.55 -1.35 16.08
C ALA A 420 -9.14 -1.57 16.69
N ILE A 421 -8.09 -1.63 15.86
CA ILE A 421 -6.72 -1.82 16.36
C ILE A 421 -6.22 -0.59 17.15
N ALA A 422 -6.55 0.62 16.70
CA ALA A 422 -6.19 1.85 17.41
C ALA A 422 -6.83 1.89 18.81
N LEU A 423 -8.12 1.60 18.90
CA LEU A 423 -8.85 1.55 20.17
C LEU A 423 -8.35 0.44 21.10
N TYR A 424 -8.01 -0.74 20.56
CA TYR A 424 -7.39 -1.81 21.34
C TYR A 424 -6.07 -1.35 21.99
N PHE A 425 -5.17 -0.72 21.24
CA PHE A 425 -3.90 -0.23 21.80
C PHE A 425 -4.08 0.92 22.80
N ILE A 426 -4.99 1.86 22.55
CA ILE A 426 -5.30 2.97 23.48
C ILE A 426 -5.81 2.41 24.82
N ILE A 427 -6.77 1.49 24.78
CA ILE A 427 -7.37 0.91 25.98
C ILE A 427 -6.38 -0.02 26.68
N LYS A 428 -5.62 -0.84 25.94
CA LYS A 428 -4.54 -1.67 26.51
C LYS A 428 -3.51 -0.82 27.25
N ASN A 429 -3.01 0.25 26.64
CA ASN A 429 -2.04 1.14 27.27
C ASN A 429 -2.63 1.81 28.53
N ARG A 430 -3.90 2.22 28.51
CA ARG A 430 -4.57 2.72 29.73
C ARG A 430 -4.64 1.66 30.83
N ILE A 431 -5.04 0.42 30.52
CA ILE A 431 -5.08 -0.68 31.50
C ILE A 431 -3.68 -0.96 32.09
N MET A 432 -2.64 -1.01 31.25
CA MET A 432 -1.26 -1.24 31.72
C MET A 432 -0.74 -0.11 32.64
N ARG A 433 -1.11 1.15 32.39
CA ARG A 433 -0.79 2.24 33.34
C ARG A 433 -1.53 2.08 34.67
N MET A 434 -2.81 1.70 34.62
CA MET A 434 -3.58 1.46 35.86
C MET A 434 -3.03 0.25 36.64
N ALA A 435 -2.57 -0.80 35.95
CA ALA A 435 -1.92 -1.96 36.55
C ALA A 435 -0.69 -1.55 37.39
N SER A 436 0.25 -0.83 36.77
CA SER A 436 1.44 -0.32 37.46
C SER A 436 1.10 0.62 38.64
N LEU A 437 0.04 1.43 38.52
CA LEU A 437 -0.43 2.28 39.62
C LEU A 437 -1.01 1.48 40.79
N VAL A 438 -1.65 0.34 40.54
CA VAL A 438 -2.17 -0.57 41.58
C VAL A 438 -1.03 -1.33 42.25
N GLU A 439 -0.07 -1.84 41.47
CA GLU A 439 1.13 -2.53 41.98
C GLU A 439 1.93 -1.63 42.94
N VAL A 440 2.18 -0.38 42.56
CA VAL A 440 2.87 0.61 43.41
C VAL A 440 2.08 0.92 44.68
N GLU A 441 0.75 1.06 44.61
CA GLU A 441 -0.05 1.35 45.81
C GLU A 441 -0.10 0.16 46.78
N VAL A 442 -0.22 -1.05 46.25
CA VAL A 442 -0.20 -2.29 47.03
C VAL A 442 1.12 -2.42 47.79
N GLU A 443 2.27 -2.26 47.12
CA GLU A 443 3.58 -2.36 47.79
C GLU A 443 3.82 -1.20 48.77
N ASN A 444 3.34 0.01 48.48
CA ASN A 444 3.39 1.14 49.42
C ASN A 444 2.65 0.81 50.73
N VAL A 445 1.40 0.34 50.65
CA VAL A 445 0.58 0.02 51.82
C VAL A 445 1.17 -1.13 52.63
N ILE A 446 1.69 -2.17 51.96
CA ILE A 446 2.41 -3.27 52.61
C ILE A 446 3.67 -2.73 53.33
N THR A 447 4.44 -1.88 52.65
CA THR A 447 5.67 -1.30 53.20
C THR A 447 5.40 -0.47 54.45
N THR A 448 4.38 0.41 54.43
CA THR A 448 3.97 1.19 55.61
C THR A 448 3.57 0.26 56.77
N LEU A 449 2.64 -0.68 56.54
CA LEU A 449 2.10 -1.53 57.60
C LEU A 449 3.18 -2.40 58.29
N TYR A 450 4.07 -3.03 57.51
CA TYR A 450 5.04 -3.97 58.07
C TYR A 450 6.34 -3.32 58.56
N LEU A 451 6.80 -2.19 57.99
CA LEU A 451 7.99 -1.50 58.50
C LEU A 451 7.72 -0.61 59.72
N GLU A 452 6.49 -0.11 59.90
CA GLU A 452 6.09 0.57 61.14
C GLU A 452 5.90 -0.43 62.29
N GLU A 453 5.37 -1.64 62.02
CA GLU A 453 5.32 -2.71 63.02
C GLU A 453 6.71 -3.10 63.56
N ASP A 454 7.71 -3.32 62.70
CA ASP A 454 9.06 -3.69 63.15
C ASP A 454 9.73 -2.56 63.98
N ASN A 455 9.55 -1.30 63.60
CA ASN A 455 10.03 -0.17 64.41
C ASN A 455 9.33 -0.10 65.78
N SER A 456 8.01 -0.34 65.85
CA SER A 456 7.29 -0.34 67.13
C SER A 456 7.78 -1.46 68.08
N LYS A 457 8.01 -2.67 67.55
CA LYS A 457 8.53 -3.82 68.32
C LYS A 457 9.98 -3.61 68.79
N GLY A 458 10.78 -2.86 68.04
CA GLY A 458 12.15 -2.49 68.43
C GLY A 458 12.24 -1.55 69.64
N THR A 459 11.16 -0.86 70.02
CA THR A 459 11.20 0.16 71.09
C THR A 459 10.91 -0.41 72.49
N ASP A 460 10.27 -1.59 72.58
CA ASP A 460 9.77 -2.17 73.84
C ASP A 460 10.78 -3.10 74.55
N VAL A 461 12.03 -3.14 74.09
CA VAL A 461 13.13 -3.98 74.66
C VAL A 461 14.09 -3.14 75.54
N SER A 462 13.66 -1.96 75.98
CA SER A 462 14.52 -0.97 76.68
C SER A 462 13.95 -0.42 78.00
N LYS A 463 13.19 -1.25 78.74
CA LYS A 463 12.72 -0.97 80.10
C LYS A 463 12.91 -2.16 81.03
#